data_AF-A0A1C2DNS4-F1
#
_entry.id   AF-A0A1C2DNS4-F1
#
_cell.length_a   1.000
_cell.length_b   1.000
_cell.length_c   1.000
_cell.angle_alpha   90.00
_cell.angle_beta   90.00
_cell.angle_gamma   90.00
#
_symmetry.space_group_name_H-M   'P 1'
#
loop_
_entity.id
_entity.type
_entity.pdbx_description
1 polymer ?
#
loop_
_entity_poly.entity_id
_entity_poly.type
_entity_poly.pdbx_seq_one_letter_code
_entity_poly.pdbx_strand_id
1 'polypeptide(L)'
;MSVRRLADASVQPASFAFNRANAASAKKWIAKYPKGREQSAIIPLLMIAQEQEGWVTKAAIESICEMLGMPFIRGLEVATFYTQYQLKPVGTRAHIQVCGTTPCMLRGSEELMDVCRSKIHHDQFHTNETGTLSWEEVECLGACVNAPMVMIFKDTYEDLTPERLAEIIDAFEAGKGADVPVGPQNGRIFSAPISGFSALADEKAILKTTRDKEAKAAAKAAKEAPAVAAEPAKVAEPAKVAAVPKAPAKAKAEAKPVAKKTEAAAAAPKKAAAPAKPSLDHKDRPKGIEKPTAVDDLQLISGVGPKIEATLHELGIFTYAQVASWKKAERVWVDGYLAFHGRIEREDWVKQAKALAKGGVEEYIRVFGKKPV
;
A
#
# COMPACT_ATOMS: atom_id res chain seq x y z
N MET A 1 7.09 -8.17 -0.01
CA MET A 1 7.41 -6.81 0.47
C MET A 1 8.72 -6.37 -0.14
N SER A 2 8.67 -5.55 -1.20
CA SER A 2 9.82 -4.74 -1.62
C SER A 2 10.10 -3.69 -0.55
N VAL A 3 11.38 -3.41 -0.28
CA VAL A 3 11.75 -2.37 0.70
C VAL A 3 11.64 -1.01 0.02
N ARG A 4 10.44 -0.38 0.09
CA ARG A 4 10.25 1.01 -0.35
C ARG A 4 11.20 1.91 0.45
N ARG A 5 11.82 2.89 -0.21
CA ARG A 5 12.77 3.83 0.37
C ARG A 5 12.42 5.25 -0.06
N LEU A 6 12.77 6.21 0.80
CA LEU A 6 12.83 7.61 0.42
C LEU A 6 13.84 7.82 -0.72
N ALA A 7 13.60 8.83 -1.56
CA ALA A 7 14.53 9.27 -2.58
C ALA A 7 15.88 9.70 -1.98
N ASP A 8 16.90 9.68 -2.83
CA ASP A 8 18.27 10.04 -2.46
C ASP A 8 18.37 11.46 -1.89
N ALA A 9 19.35 11.67 -1.00
CA ALA A 9 19.56 12.95 -0.33
C ALA A 9 19.81 14.11 -1.29
N SER A 10 20.31 13.86 -2.50
CA SER A 10 20.50 14.87 -3.55
C SER A 10 19.20 15.52 -4.07
N VAL A 11 18.04 14.85 -3.93
CA VAL A 11 16.73 15.36 -4.38
C VAL A 11 15.74 15.64 -3.23
N GLN A 12 16.15 15.43 -1.98
CA GLN A 12 15.34 15.80 -0.81
C GLN A 12 15.44 17.31 -0.54
N PRO A 13 14.32 18.04 -0.34
CA PRO A 13 14.38 19.42 0.11
C PRO A 13 14.93 19.50 1.54
N ALA A 14 15.69 20.55 1.84
CA ALA A 14 16.35 20.75 3.13
C ALA A 14 15.37 21.07 4.28
N SER A 15 14.13 21.47 3.97
CA SER A 15 13.07 21.76 4.93
C SER A 15 11.69 21.60 4.27
N PHE A 16 10.65 21.55 5.10
CA PHE A 16 9.25 21.55 4.67
C PHE A 16 8.44 22.47 5.58
N ALA A 17 7.41 23.10 5.03
CA ALA A 17 6.36 23.75 5.80
C ALA A 17 5.05 23.70 5.02
N PHE A 18 3.93 23.42 5.68
CA PHE A 18 2.62 23.60 5.06
C PHE A 18 2.39 25.08 4.72
N ASN A 19 1.87 25.36 3.53
CA ASN A 19 1.39 26.69 3.16
C ASN A 19 0.23 27.11 4.09
N ARG A 20 -0.13 28.41 4.10
CA ARG A 20 -1.12 28.96 5.05
C ARG A 20 -2.47 28.25 5.04
N ALA A 21 -2.94 27.76 3.88
CA ALA A 21 -4.19 27.01 3.78
C ALA A 21 -4.01 25.58 4.31
N ASN A 22 -2.96 24.89 3.89
CA ASN A 22 -2.66 23.52 4.33
C ASN A 22 -2.37 23.44 5.83
N ALA A 23 -1.72 24.45 6.42
CA ALA A 23 -1.49 24.54 7.86
C ALA A 23 -2.80 24.71 8.67
N ALA A 24 -3.82 25.34 8.09
CA ALA A 24 -5.16 25.41 8.68
C ALA A 24 -5.92 24.09 8.51
N SER A 25 -5.83 23.45 7.33
CA SER A 25 -6.39 22.12 7.07
C SER A 25 -5.78 21.05 7.96
N ALA A 26 -4.47 21.11 8.23
CA ALA A 26 -3.76 20.20 9.12
C ALA A 26 -4.33 20.26 10.56
N LYS A 27 -4.51 21.46 11.10
CA LYS A 27 -5.15 21.69 12.41
C LYS A 27 -6.59 21.17 12.45
N LYS A 28 -7.37 21.36 11.37
CA LYS A 28 -8.72 20.79 11.24
C LYS A 28 -8.71 19.25 11.23
N TRP A 29 -7.73 18.61 10.61
CA TRP A 29 -7.60 17.14 10.62
C TRP A 29 -7.19 16.60 11.98
N ILE A 30 -6.21 17.22 12.65
CA ILE A 30 -5.80 16.87 14.02
C ILE A 30 -7.01 16.94 14.97
N ALA A 31 -7.80 18.01 14.87
CA ALA A 31 -8.98 18.24 15.72
C ALA A 31 -10.16 17.25 15.48
N LYS A 32 -10.09 16.35 14.49
CA LYS A 32 -11.07 15.25 14.34
C LYS A 32 -10.83 14.08 15.31
N TYR A 33 -9.64 13.98 15.88
CA TYR A 33 -9.25 12.86 16.74
C TYR A 33 -9.35 13.24 18.22
N PRO A 34 -9.66 12.28 19.12
CA PRO A 34 -9.68 12.53 20.55
C PRO A 34 -8.34 13.06 21.09
N LYS A 35 -8.40 13.86 22.16
CA LYS A 35 -7.19 14.35 22.85
C LYS A 35 -6.31 13.18 23.32
N GLY A 36 -5.01 13.24 23.03
CA GLY A 36 -4.06 12.14 23.26
C GLY A 36 -4.08 11.06 22.16
N ARG A 37 -4.81 11.27 21.06
CA ARG A 37 -4.86 10.40 19.86
C ARG A 37 -4.61 11.18 18.56
N GLU A 38 -4.05 12.38 18.66
CA GLU A 38 -3.73 13.28 17.55
C GLU A 38 -2.87 12.61 16.47
N GLN A 39 -2.00 11.69 16.88
CA GLN A 39 -1.12 10.87 16.02
C GLN A 39 -1.88 10.12 14.91
N SER A 40 -3.18 9.83 15.10
CA SER A 40 -4.04 9.22 14.07
C SER A 40 -4.23 10.11 12.83
N ALA A 41 -3.92 11.42 12.90
CA ALA A 41 -3.93 12.33 11.76
C ALA A 41 -2.72 12.15 10.81
N ILE A 42 -1.73 11.29 11.12
CA ILE A 42 -0.55 11.07 10.28
C ILE A 42 -0.91 10.77 8.81
N ILE A 43 -1.95 9.96 8.56
CA ILE A 43 -2.37 9.57 7.21
C ILE A 43 -2.85 10.78 6.37
N PRO A 44 -3.88 11.55 6.79
CA PRO A 44 -4.32 12.71 6.03
C PRO A 44 -3.28 13.85 5.98
N LEU A 45 -2.40 14.00 6.99
CA LEU A 45 -1.34 15.02 6.94
C LEU A 45 -0.26 14.69 5.89
N LEU A 46 0.14 13.42 5.76
CA LEU A 46 1.07 13.00 4.71
C LEU A 46 0.45 13.18 3.31
N MET A 47 -0.86 12.94 3.15
CA MET A 47 -1.57 13.21 1.89
C MET A 47 -1.56 14.71 1.52
N ILE A 48 -1.84 15.60 2.48
CA ILE A 48 -1.79 17.06 2.24
C ILE A 48 -0.37 17.55 1.92
N ALA A 49 0.66 16.91 2.46
CA ALA A 49 2.05 17.22 2.11
C ALA A 49 2.38 16.74 0.69
N GLN A 50 1.92 15.54 0.30
CA GLN A 50 2.05 15.04 -1.07
C GLN A 50 1.30 15.91 -2.09
N GLU A 51 0.09 16.37 -1.79
CA GLU A 51 -0.63 17.32 -2.65
C GLU A 51 0.06 18.69 -2.75
N GLN A 52 0.96 19.05 -1.82
CA GLN A 52 1.71 20.31 -1.84
C GLN A 52 3.03 20.21 -2.60
N GLU A 53 3.81 19.15 -2.37
CA GLU A 53 5.16 18.97 -2.91
C GLU A 53 5.22 18.01 -4.12
N GLY A 54 4.09 17.40 -4.49
CA GLY A 54 3.98 16.31 -5.48
C GLY A 54 4.31 14.92 -4.93
N TRP A 55 5.03 14.82 -3.81
CA TRP A 55 5.48 13.57 -3.20
C TRP A 55 5.79 13.73 -1.70
N VAL A 56 5.87 12.63 -0.95
CA VAL A 56 6.21 12.64 0.49
C VAL A 56 7.73 12.72 0.68
N THR A 57 8.20 13.91 1.01
CA THR A 57 9.61 14.21 1.29
C THR A 57 10.01 13.80 2.71
N LYS A 58 11.32 13.58 2.95
CA LYS A 58 11.87 13.31 4.29
C LYS A 58 11.49 14.42 5.28
N ALA A 59 11.68 15.67 4.88
CA ALA A 59 11.38 16.84 5.70
C ALA A 59 9.89 16.94 6.05
N ALA A 60 8.99 16.59 5.13
CA ALA A 60 7.55 16.54 5.42
C ALA A 60 7.21 15.51 6.50
N ILE A 61 7.77 14.30 6.42
CA ILE A 61 7.57 13.27 7.47
C ILE A 61 8.10 13.77 8.82
N GLU A 62 9.27 14.41 8.86
CA GLU A 62 9.86 14.94 10.10
C GLU A 62 9.00 16.04 10.73
N SER A 63 8.61 17.07 9.98
CA SER A 63 7.77 18.16 10.47
C SER A 63 6.35 17.71 10.86
N ILE A 64 5.78 16.69 10.20
CA ILE A 64 4.49 16.11 10.60
C ILE A 64 4.65 15.28 11.89
N CYS A 65 5.74 14.53 12.04
CA CYS A 65 6.01 13.79 13.28
C CYS A 65 6.20 14.72 14.49
N GLU A 66 6.90 15.85 14.30
CA GLU A 66 7.01 16.92 15.30
C GLU A 66 5.64 17.52 15.64
N MET A 67 4.85 17.89 14.64
CA MET A 67 3.49 18.45 14.81
C MET A 67 2.54 17.51 15.57
N LEU A 68 2.72 16.20 15.44
CA LEU A 68 1.91 15.16 16.10
C LEU A 68 2.54 14.63 17.40
N GLY A 69 3.70 15.12 17.81
CA GLY A 69 4.40 14.64 19.00
C GLY A 69 4.70 13.13 18.95
N MET A 70 5.12 12.61 17.79
CA MET A 70 5.36 11.18 17.56
C MET A 70 6.79 10.88 17.08
N PRO A 71 7.36 9.70 17.41
CA PRO A 71 8.70 9.34 16.93
C PRO A 71 8.75 9.23 15.41
N PHE A 72 9.78 9.84 14.78
CA PHE A 72 9.99 9.86 13.33
C PHE A 72 9.91 8.46 12.66
N ILE A 73 10.38 7.41 13.34
CA ILE A 73 10.27 6.03 12.84
C ILE A 73 8.82 5.59 12.57
N ARG A 74 7.83 6.09 13.33
CA ARG A 74 6.40 5.80 13.09
C ARG A 74 5.88 6.51 11.84
N GLY A 75 6.39 7.72 11.54
CA GLY A 75 6.11 8.38 10.26
C GLY A 75 6.71 7.64 9.08
N LEU A 76 7.95 7.13 9.21
CA LEU A 76 8.60 6.28 8.21
C LEU A 76 7.86 4.95 7.99
N GLU A 77 7.42 4.28 9.06
CA GLU A 77 6.60 3.05 8.97
C GLU A 77 5.33 3.31 8.16
N VAL A 78 4.57 4.37 8.46
CA VAL A 78 3.35 4.72 7.72
C VAL A 78 3.66 5.05 6.26
N ALA A 79 4.65 5.92 6.01
CA ALA A 79 5.03 6.36 4.67
C ALA A 79 5.57 5.21 3.78
N THR A 80 6.29 4.25 4.37
CA THR A 80 6.82 3.10 3.61
C THR A 80 5.83 1.94 3.46
N PHE A 81 4.85 1.82 4.36
CA PHE A 81 3.82 0.78 4.31
C PHE A 81 2.75 1.04 3.26
N TYR A 82 2.17 2.24 3.23
CA TYR A 82 1.12 2.58 2.26
C TYR A 82 1.72 3.00 0.91
N THR A 83 1.38 2.27 -0.16
CA THR A 83 1.91 2.50 -1.52
C THR A 83 1.53 3.87 -2.08
N GLN A 84 0.33 4.37 -1.76
CA GLN A 84 -0.20 5.68 -2.18
C GLN A 84 0.70 6.87 -1.82
N TYR A 85 1.60 6.73 -0.84
CA TYR A 85 2.64 7.73 -0.60
C TYR A 85 3.79 7.53 -1.59
N GLN A 86 3.96 8.50 -2.47
CA GLN A 86 5.11 8.54 -3.37
C GLN A 86 6.33 9.03 -2.61
N LEU A 87 7.33 8.15 -2.48
CA LEU A 87 8.55 8.41 -1.72
C LEU A 87 9.71 8.93 -2.61
N LYS A 88 9.39 9.22 -3.87
CA LYS A 88 10.25 9.80 -4.90
C LYS A 88 9.47 10.89 -5.65
N PRO A 89 10.17 11.83 -6.32
CA PRO A 89 9.55 12.69 -7.32
C PRO A 89 8.80 11.87 -8.37
N VAL A 90 7.63 12.35 -8.75
CA VAL A 90 6.78 11.83 -9.83
C VAL A 90 6.45 12.95 -10.82
N GLY A 91 5.84 12.60 -11.96
CA GLY A 91 5.53 13.54 -13.04
C GLY A 91 4.63 14.70 -12.57
N THR A 92 5.12 15.92 -12.78
CA THR A 92 4.48 17.16 -12.30
C THR A 92 3.17 17.54 -13.02
N ARG A 93 2.91 16.97 -14.20
CA ARG A 93 1.64 17.10 -14.94
C ARG A 93 0.76 15.87 -14.79
N ALA A 94 1.35 14.67 -14.78
CA ALA A 94 0.62 13.42 -14.54
C ALA A 94 1.49 12.32 -13.93
N HIS A 95 0.89 11.59 -12.99
CA HIS A 95 1.38 10.31 -12.48
C HIS A 95 0.30 9.24 -12.72
N ILE A 96 0.53 8.39 -13.71
CA ILE A 96 -0.44 7.43 -14.24
C ILE A 96 -0.22 6.06 -13.57
N GLN A 97 -1.23 5.61 -12.83
CA GLN A 97 -1.25 4.31 -12.16
C GLN A 97 -2.15 3.36 -12.97
N VAL A 98 -1.57 2.39 -13.67
CA VAL A 98 -2.29 1.45 -14.55
C VAL A 98 -2.68 0.20 -13.77
N CYS A 99 -3.97 -0.16 -13.76
CA CYS A 99 -4.43 -1.37 -13.07
C CYS A 99 -3.98 -2.64 -13.83
N GLY A 100 -3.01 -3.38 -13.29
CA GLY A 100 -2.50 -4.63 -13.88
C GLY A 100 -3.34 -5.87 -13.58
N THR A 101 -4.26 -5.79 -12.60
CA THR A 101 -4.95 -6.99 -12.08
C THR A 101 -5.95 -7.62 -13.06
N THR A 102 -6.26 -8.90 -12.83
CA THR A 102 -6.97 -9.80 -13.77
C THR A 102 -8.20 -9.21 -14.48
N PRO A 103 -9.12 -8.46 -13.84
CA PRO A 103 -10.27 -7.87 -14.54
C PRO A 103 -9.89 -6.82 -15.58
N CYS A 104 -8.77 -6.10 -15.38
CA CYS A 104 -8.23 -5.14 -16.35
C CYS A 104 -7.34 -5.84 -17.38
N MET A 105 -6.57 -6.85 -16.98
CA MET A 105 -5.77 -7.70 -17.87
C MET A 105 -6.64 -8.39 -18.93
N LEU A 106 -7.76 -9.02 -18.51
CA LEU A 106 -8.78 -9.61 -19.40
C LEU A 106 -9.52 -8.59 -20.29
N ARG A 107 -9.23 -7.29 -20.13
CA ARG A 107 -9.82 -6.17 -20.84
C ARG A 107 -8.78 -5.33 -21.61
N GLY A 108 -7.53 -5.79 -21.71
CA GLY A 108 -6.47 -5.16 -22.51
C GLY A 108 -5.56 -4.19 -21.76
N SER A 109 -5.46 -4.26 -20.42
CA SER A 109 -4.60 -3.31 -19.67
C SER A 109 -3.09 -3.45 -19.97
N GLU A 110 -2.63 -4.57 -20.52
CA GLU A 110 -1.24 -4.71 -20.98
C GLU A 110 -0.93 -3.74 -22.14
N GLU A 111 -1.87 -3.55 -23.08
CA GLU A 111 -1.77 -2.59 -24.18
C GLU A 111 -1.74 -1.14 -23.66
N LEU A 112 -2.48 -0.85 -22.58
CA LEU A 112 -2.40 0.44 -21.89
C LEU A 112 -1.00 0.68 -21.29
N MET A 113 -0.34 -0.36 -20.78
CA MET A 113 1.04 -0.25 -20.33
C MET A 113 2.02 -0.03 -21.49
N ASP A 114 1.78 -0.58 -22.69
CA ASP A 114 2.61 -0.27 -23.87
C ASP A 114 2.49 1.19 -24.31
N VAL A 115 1.31 1.81 -24.17
CA VAL A 115 1.15 3.26 -24.35
C VAL A 115 1.96 4.04 -23.31
N CYS A 116 1.99 3.60 -22.04
CA CYS A 116 2.84 4.23 -21.03
C CYS A 116 4.35 4.01 -21.29
N ARG A 117 4.76 2.79 -21.66
CA ARG A 117 6.14 2.44 -22.04
C ARG A 117 6.67 3.32 -23.19
N SER A 118 5.82 3.59 -24.17
CA SER A 118 6.19 4.35 -25.39
C SER A 118 6.08 5.87 -25.26
N LYS A 119 5.11 6.40 -24.51
CA LYS A 119 4.90 7.87 -24.38
C LYS A 119 5.55 8.51 -23.15
N ILE A 120 5.92 7.73 -22.14
CA ILE A 120 6.42 8.26 -20.85
C ILE A 120 7.86 7.84 -20.61
N HIS A 121 8.09 6.54 -20.39
CA HIS A 121 9.39 5.93 -20.13
C HIS A 121 9.26 4.41 -20.21
N HIS A 122 10.25 3.70 -20.75
CA HIS A 122 10.21 2.24 -20.89
C HIS A 122 10.00 1.53 -19.53
N ASP A 123 10.73 1.95 -18.51
CA ASP A 123 10.64 1.39 -17.16
C ASP A 123 9.65 2.15 -16.26
N GLN A 124 8.91 1.41 -15.43
CA GLN A 124 8.02 1.96 -14.39
C GLN A 124 8.80 2.73 -13.30
N PHE A 125 8.11 3.61 -12.56
CA PHE A 125 8.68 4.43 -11.46
C PHE A 125 9.75 5.45 -11.88
N HIS A 126 9.82 5.76 -13.17
CA HIS A 126 10.65 6.80 -13.76
C HIS A 126 9.78 7.93 -14.32
N THR A 127 10.34 9.14 -14.38
CA THR A 127 9.74 10.27 -15.10
C THR A 127 10.20 10.27 -16.56
N ASN A 128 9.43 10.93 -17.44
CA ASN A 128 9.94 11.35 -18.75
C ASN A 128 11.06 12.41 -18.61
N GLU A 129 11.74 12.73 -19.72
CA GLU A 129 12.89 13.65 -19.76
C GLU A 129 12.57 15.05 -19.19
N THR A 130 11.32 15.51 -19.33
CA THR A 130 10.85 16.83 -18.87
C THR A 130 10.38 16.84 -17.41
N GLY A 131 10.33 15.70 -16.71
CA GLY A 131 9.83 15.62 -15.33
C GLY A 131 8.32 15.89 -15.18
N THR A 132 7.57 15.76 -16.27
CA THR A 132 6.14 16.10 -16.34
C THR A 132 5.23 14.88 -16.28
N LEU A 133 5.67 13.74 -16.82
CA LEU A 133 4.93 12.48 -16.81
C LEU A 133 5.70 11.41 -16.03
N SER A 134 4.98 10.46 -15.44
CA SER A 134 5.52 9.23 -14.85
C SER A 134 4.43 8.15 -14.82
N TRP A 135 4.81 6.88 -14.74
CA TRP A 135 3.86 5.79 -14.60
C TRP A 135 4.34 4.67 -13.68
N GLU A 136 3.38 3.93 -13.13
CA GLU A 136 3.59 2.64 -12.48
C GLU A 136 2.41 1.70 -12.75
N GLU A 137 2.66 0.39 -12.68
CA GLU A 137 1.62 -0.61 -12.60
C GLU A 137 1.16 -0.76 -11.15
N VAL A 138 -0.15 -0.87 -10.94
CA VAL A 138 -0.75 -1.00 -9.62
C VAL A 138 -1.73 -2.17 -9.54
N GLU A 139 -1.94 -2.60 -8.29
CA GLU A 139 -2.97 -3.54 -7.88
C GLU A 139 -4.39 -3.00 -8.12
N CYS A 140 -5.41 -3.81 -7.81
CA CYS A 140 -6.81 -3.51 -8.12
C CYS A 140 -7.30 -2.16 -7.55
N LEU A 141 -7.59 -1.21 -8.45
CA LEU A 141 -8.17 0.11 -8.15
C LEU A 141 -9.70 0.09 -7.93
N GLY A 142 -10.33 -1.09 -7.85
CA GLY A 142 -11.74 -1.26 -7.49
C GLY A 142 -12.77 -1.05 -8.62
N ALA A 143 -12.45 -0.29 -9.67
CA ALA A 143 -13.34 0.01 -10.81
C ALA A 143 -13.50 -1.15 -11.82
N CYS A 144 -13.64 -2.39 -11.36
CA CYS A 144 -13.59 -3.60 -12.20
C CYS A 144 -14.67 -3.68 -13.28
N VAL A 145 -15.83 -3.06 -13.06
CA VAL A 145 -16.94 -3.04 -14.04
C VAL A 145 -16.77 -1.98 -15.13
N ASN A 146 -15.73 -1.15 -15.04
CA ASN A 146 -15.33 -0.11 -16.00
C ASN A 146 -13.91 -0.38 -16.56
N ALA A 147 -13.52 -1.65 -16.64
CA ALA A 147 -12.19 -2.07 -17.09
C ALA A 147 -12.03 -2.08 -18.64
N PRO A 148 -10.85 -1.68 -19.16
CA PRO A 148 -9.62 -1.35 -18.42
C PRO A 148 -9.59 0.13 -18.00
N MET A 149 -8.81 0.46 -16.96
CA MET A 149 -8.78 1.79 -16.37
C MET A 149 -7.42 2.17 -15.76
N VAL A 150 -7.20 3.47 -15.58
CA VAL A 150 -6.05 4.05 -14.87
C VAL A 150 -6.52 5.07 -13.83
N MET A 151 -5.67 5.38 -12.85
CA MET A 151 -5.83 6.55 -11.98
C MET A 151 -4.71 7.55 -12.25
N ILE A 152 -5.05 8.81 -12.54
CA ILE A 152 -4.08 9.88 -12.73
C ILE A 152 -4.14 10.78 -11.50
N PHE A 153 -3.06 10.75 -10.70
CA PHE A 153 -3.03 11.21 -9.32
C PHE A 153 -4.12 10.59 -8.42
N LYS A 154 -5.35 11.12 -8.48
CA LYS A 154 -6.51 10.75 -7.64
C LYS A 154 -7.81 10.55 -8.43
N ASP A 155 -7.82 10.89 -9.72
CA ASP A 155 -9.00 10.87 -10.57
C ASP A 155 -8.95 9.64 -11.49
N THR A 156 -10.06 8.92 -11.63
CA THR A 156 -10.13 7.68 -12.42
C THR A 156 -10.48 7.97 -13.88
N TYR A 157 -9.85 7.25 -14.80
CA TYR A 157 -10.13 7.31 -16.23
C TYR A 157 -10.35 5.88 -16.72
N GLU A 158 -11.54 5.62 -17.22
CA GLU A 158 -12.13 4.27 -17.25
C GLU A 158 -12.70 3.92 -18.63
N ASP A 159 -12.97 2.64 -18.88
CA ASP A 159 -13.41 2.13 -20.19
C ASP A 159 -12.45 2.53 -21.34
N LEU A 160 -11.14 2.46 -21.07
CA LEU A 160 -10.10 2.96 -21.96
C LEU A 160 -9.80 2.04 -23.14
N THR A 161 -9.32 2.64 -24.23
CA THR A 161 -8.57 1.98 -25.31
C THR A 161 -7.13 2.53 -25.32
N PRO A 162 -6.18 1.87 -25.99
CA PRO A 162 -4.80 2.38 -26.12
C PRO A 162 -4.74 3.78 -26.74
N GLU A 163 -5.54 4.04 -27.78
CA GLU A 163 -5.63 5.34 -28.45
C GLU A 163 -6.16 6.40 -27.49
N ARG A 164 -7.23 6.07 -26.74
CA ARG A 164 -7.83 7.03 -25.81
C ARG A 164 -6.92 7.34 -24.63
N LEU A 165 -6.15 6.37 -24.13
CA LEU A 165 -5.11 6.64 -23.13
C LEU A 165 -3.98 7.51 -23.70
N ALA A 166 -3.58 7.29 -24.95
CA ALA A 166 -2.58 8.12 -25.62
C ALA A 166 -3.03 9.58 -25.74
N GLU A 167 -4.27 9.83 -26.17
CA GLU A 167 -4.88 11.18 -26.19
C GLU A 167 -4.89 11.84 -24.80
N ILE A 168 -5.22 11.08 -23.75
CA ILE A 168 -5.25 11.59 -22.37
C ILE A 168 -3.84 11.97 -21.90
N ILE A 169 -2.84 11.13 -22.16
CA ILE A 169 -1.44 11.43 -21.83
C ILE A 169 -0.96 12.68 -22.56
N ASP A 170 -1.27 12.82 -23.86
CA ASP A 170 -0.91 14.00 -24.66
C ASP A 170 -1.63 15.26 -24.17
N ALA A 171 -2.89 15.15 -23.71
CA ALA A 171 -3.64 16.25 -23.10
C ALA A 171 -3.04 16.67 -21.75
N PHE A 172 -2.68 15.71 -20.89
CA PHE A 172 -2.00 16.00 -19.63
C PHE A 172 -0.63 16.65 -19.86
N GLU A 173 0.17 16.17 -20.82
CA GLU A 173 1.44 16.79 -21.18
C GLU A 173 1.24 18.20 -21.75
N ALA A 174 0.22 18.44 -22.57
CA ALA A 174 -0.14 19.78 -23.05
C ALA A 174 -0.66 20.74 -21.94
N GLY A 175 -0.73 20.29 -20.68
CA GLY A 175 -1.26 21.06 -19.56
C GLY A 175 -2.79 21.17 -19.53
N LYS A 176 -3.48 20.32 -20.30
CA LYS A 176 -4.95 20.29 -20.51
C LYS A 176 -5.63 19.09 -19.85
N GLY A 177 -4.94 18.38 -18.94
CA GLY A 177 -5.51 17.21 -18.26
C GLY A 177 -6.83 17.49 -17.53
N ALA A 178 -7.05 18.73 -17.06
CA ALA A 178 -8.30 19.17 -16.44
C ALA A 178 -9.49 19.30 -17.42
N ASP A 179 -9.23 19.32 -18.73
CA ASP A 179 -10.27 19.30 -19.78
C ASP A 179 -10.74 17.86 -20.10
N VAL A 180 -10.04 16.84 -19.57
CA VAL A 180 -10.40 15.42 -19.77
C VAL A 180 -11.48 15.03 -18.75
N PRO A 181 -12.65 14.51 -19.18
CA PRO A 181 -13.70 14.08 -18.25
C PRO A 181 -13.24 12.89 -17.40
N VAL A 182 -13.52 12.93 -16.11
CA VAL A 182 -13.24 11.85 -15.15
C VAL A 182 -14.29 10.74 -15.28
N GLY A 183 -13.87 9.48 -15.14
CA GLY A 183 -14.72 8.29 -15.27
C GLY A 183 -14.70 7.66 -16.67
N PRO A 184 -15.81 7.03 -17.11
CA PRO A 184 -15.89 6.30 -18.38
C PRO A 184 -15.65 7.18 -19.61
N GLN A 185 -14.69 6.79 -20.45
CA GLN A 185 -14.37 7.50 -21.69
C GLN A 185 -15.26 7.10 -22.88
N ASN A 186 -16.06 6.03 -22.75
CA ASN A 186 -16.95 5.53 -23.82
C ASN A 186 -18.36 6.15 -23.82
N GLY A 187 -18.59 7.21 -23.02
CA GLY A 187 -19.85 7.95 -22.97
C GLY A 187 -20.97 7.34 -22.12
N ARG A 188 -20.75 6.21 -21.44
CA ARG A 188 -21.73 5.66 -20.48
C ARG A 188 -21.68 6.36 -19.13
N ILE A 189 -22.81 6.36 -18.42
CA ILE A 189 -22.96 7.06 -17.14
C ILE A 189 -22.51 6.12 -16.01
N PHE A 190 -21.38 6.43 -15.37
CA PHE A 190 -20.78 5.61 -14.30
C PHE A 190 -20.65 4.13 -14.70
N SER A 191 -21.18 3.20 -13.91
CA SER A 191 -21.17 1.76 -14.18
C SER A 191 -22.37 1.26 -15.01
N ALA A 192 -23.19 2.15 -15.59
CA ALA A 192 -24.36 1.75 -16.39
C ALA A 192 -23.99 0.84 -17.58
N PRO A 193 -24.85 -0.11 -17.98
CA PRO A 193 -24.59 -0.91 -19.17
C PRO A 193 -24.63 -0.04 -20.43
N ILE A 194 -23.66 -0.20 -21.33
CA ILE A 194 -23.60 0.54 -22.60
C ILE A 194 -24.79 0.23 -23.53
N SER A 195 -25.47 -0.91 -23.31
CA SER A 195 -26.73 -1.30 -23.96
C SER A 195 -28.00 -0.64 -23.38
N GLY A 196 -27.87 0.25 -22.40
CA GLY A 196 -28.99 0.86 -21.67
C GLY A 196 -29.38 0.11 -20.38
N PHE A 197 -30.29 0.71 -19.62
CA PHE A 197 -30.65 0.26 -18.27
C PHE A 197 -31.49 -1.03 -18.26
N SER A 198 -30.87 -2.15 -17.89
CA SER A 198 -31.55 -3.43 -17.61
C SER A 198 -32.09 -3.56 -16.17
N ALA A 199 -31.67 -2.66 -15.28
CA ALA A 199 -32.14 -2.52 -13.91
C ALA A 199 -32.36 -1.02 -13.59
N LEU A 200 -33.18 -0.71 -12.57
CA LEU A 200 -33.54 0.67 -12.21
C LEU A 200 -34.20 1.47 -13.36
N ALA A 201 -34.93 0.79 -14.24
CA ALA A 201 -35.53 1.39 -15.45
C ALA A 201 -36.86 2.13 -15.23
N ASP A 202 -37.54 1.97 -14.08
CA ASP A 202 -38.74 2.76 -13.72
C ASP A 202 -38.47 3.63 -12.49
N GLU A 203 -38.43 4.94 -12.72
CA GLU A 203 -38.30 5.97 -11.68
C GLU A 203 -39.38 5.84 -10.59
N LYS A 204 -40.61 5.45 -10.95
CA LYS A 204 -41.74 5.35 -10.00
C LYS A 204 -41.59 4.17 -9.05
N ALA A 205 -41.03 3.06 -9.51
CA ALA A 205 -40.68 1.90 -8.67
C ALA A 205 -39.56 2.26 -7.66
N ILE A 206 -38.56 3.05 -8.09
CA ILE A 206 -37.45 3.49 -7.25
C ILE A 206 -37.96 4.47 -6.18
N LEU A 207 -38.55 5.59 -6.61
CA LEU A 207 -38.88 6.70 -5.71
C LEU A 207 -39.96 6.37 -4.67
N LYS A 208 -40.87 5.43 -4.96
CA LYS A 208 -41.89 5.00 -3.97
C LYS A 208 -41.29 4.28 -2.76
N THR A 209 -40.24 3.48 -2.93
CA THR A 209 -39.75 2.61 -1.85
C THR A 209 -38.77 3.30 -0.91
N THR A 210 -38.00 4.27 -1.41
CA THR A 210 -37.11 5.11 -0.60
C THR A 210 -37.86 6.28 0.03
N ARG A 211 -38.49 7.15 -0.76
CA ARG A 211 -39.04 8.43 -0.27
C ARG A 211 -40.16 8.25 0.75
N ASP A 212 -41.05 7.26 0.59
CA ASP A 212 -42.07 6.97 1.61
C ASP A 212 -41.47 6.51 2.93
N LYS A 213 -40.33 5.80 2.89
CA LYS A 213 -39.66 5.23 4.06
C LYS A 213 -38.81 6.29 4.77
N GLU A 214 -38.10 7.11 3.99
CA GLU A 214 -37.33 8.26 4.46
C GLU A 214 -38.24 9.36 5.01
N ALA A 215 -39.35 9.68 4.34
CA ALA A 215 -40.34 10.63 4.84
C ALA A 215 -41.01 10.14 6.13
N LYS A 216 -41.32 8.84 6.26
CA LYS A 216 -41.84 8.26 7.51
C LYS A 216 -40.78 8.25 8.62
N ALA A 217 -39.50 8.01 8.31
CA ALA A 217 -38.41 8.08 9.28
C ALA A 217 -38.17 9.53 9.74
N ALA A 218 -38.12 10.50 8.83
CA ALA A 218 -37.99 11.92 9.13
C ALA A 218 -39.19 12.46 9.91
N ALA A 219 -40.43 12.09 9.53
CA ALA A 219 -41.65 12.46 10.26
C ALA A 219 -41.78 11.78 11.63
N LYS A 220 -41.07 10.67 11.87
CA LYS A 220 -40.92 10.08 13.21
C LYS A 220 -39.87 10.85 14.02
N ALA A 221 -38.66 11.05 13.48
CA ALA A 221 -37.60 11.79 14.14
C ALA A 221 -38.02 13.23 14.51
N ALA A 222 -38.75 13.91 13.63
CA ALA A 222 -39.30 15.25 13.87
C ALA A 222 -40.42 15.30 14.93
N LYS A 223 -40.96 14.14 15.35
CA LYS A 223 -41.89 14.02 16.49
C LYS A 223 -41.19 13.59 17.79
N GLU A 224 -39.96 13.10 17.70
CA GLU A 224 -39.16 12.62 18.84
C GLU A 224 -38.05 13.61 19.25
N ALA A 225 -37.77 14.62 18.42
CA ALA A 225 -36.78 15.68 18.71
C ALA A 225 -37.40 16.88 19.46
N PRO A 226 -36.82 17.32 20.60
CA PRO A 226 -37.17 18.60 21.23
C PRO A 226 -36.79 19.78 20.34
N ALA A 227 -37.62 20.82 20.31
CA ALA A 227 -37.41 21.99 19.45
C ALA A 227 -36.23 22.86 19.92
N VAL A 228 -35.12 22.81 19.19
CA VAL A 228 -34.02 23.79 19.25
C VAL A 228 -33.76 24.30 17.84
N ALA A 229 -33.85 25.61 17.63
CA ALA A 229 -33.76 26.22 16.31
C ALA A 229 -32.30 26.39 15.85
N ALA A 230 -32.00 25.92 14.64
CA ALA A 230 -30.81 26.30 13.88
C ALA A 230 -31.19 26.35 12.39
N GLU A 231 -30.90 27.47 11.73
CA GLU A 231 -31.31 27.72 10.34
C GLU A 231 -30.34 27.05 9.35
N PRO A 232 -30.81 26.25 8.36
CA PRO A 232 -29.94 25.55 7.44
C PRO A 232 -29.37 26.50 6.37
N ALA A 233 -28.05 26.73 6.42
CA ALA A 233 -27.34 27.50 5.42
C ALA A 233 -27.46 26.85 4.02
N LYS A 234 -27.71 27.68 3.00
CA LYS A 234 -27.89 27.23 1.61
C LYS A 234 -26.60 26.64 1.03
N VAL A 235 -26.72 25.53 0.32
CA VAL A 235 -25.66 25.00 -0.55
C VAL A 235 -25.43 25.95 -1.71
N ALA A 236 -24.16 26.18 -2.07
CA ALA A 236 -23.75 26.97 -3.23
C ALA A 236 -23.02 26.08 -4.25
N GLU A 237 -23.16 26.40 -5.54
CA GLU A 237 -22.51 25.70 -6.65
C GLU A 237 -20.97 25.83 -6.65
N PRO A 238 -20.24 24.88 -7.28
CA PRO A 238 -18.79 24.94 -7.37
C PRO A 238 -18.32 26.13 -8.22
N ALA A 239 -17.60 27.06 -7.60
CA ALA A 239 -16.99 28.19 -8.29
C ALA A 239 -15.80 27.73 -9.17
N LYS A 240 -15.63 28.42 -10.31
CA LYS A 240 -14.62 28.11 -11.33
C LYS A 240 -13.18 28.24 -10.79
N VAL A 241 -12.30 27.35 -11.25
CA VAL A 241 -10.85 27.43 -10.98
C VAL A 241 -10.29 28.72 -11.58
N ALA A 242 -9.60 29.52 -10.76
CA ALA A 242 -8.91 30.74 -11.20
C ALA A 242 -7.42 30.47 -11.44
N ALA A 243 -6.84 31.14 -12.45
CA ALA A 243 -5.51 30.86 -12.96
C ALA A 243 -4.35 31.30 -12.02
N VAL A 244 -3.20 30.64 -12.18
CA VAL A 244 -1.96 30.91 -11.44
C VAL A 244 -1.32 32.23 -11.89
N PRO A 245 -1.05 33.20 -10.99
CA PRO A 245 -0.24 34.38 -11.28
C PRO A 245 1.27 34.06 -11.22
N LYS A 246 2.05 34.62 -12.15
CA LYS A 246 3.52 34.51 -12.17
C LYS A 246 4.16 35.27 -11.00
N ALA A 247 5.27 34.75 -10.48
CA ALA A 247 6.13 35.48 -9.54
C ALA A 247 7.09 36.45 -10.28
N PRO A 248 7.22 37.71 -9.83
CA PRO A 248 8.36 38.57 -10.13
C PRO A 248 9.48 38.39 -9.09
N ALA A 249 10.72 38.75 -9.45
CA ALA A 249 11.91 38.46 -8.63
C ALA A 249 12.58 39.70 -8.02
N LYS A 250 13.48 39.45 -7.05
CA LYS A 250 14.49 40.33 -6.44
C LYS A 250 14.02 41.35 -5.39
N ALA A 251 14.48 41.10 -4.15
CA ALA A 251 15.09 42.12 -3.30
C ALA A 251 16.38 41.52 -2.69
N LYS A 252 17.42 42.34 -2.47
CA LYS A 252 18.68 41.93 -1.81
C LYS A 252 18.64 42.29 -0.32
N ALA A 253 19.31 41.49 0.51
CA ALA A 253 19.87 41.93 1.78
C ALA A 253 21.17 41.15 2.10
N GLU A 254 22.21 41.89 2.44
CA GLU A 254 23.53 41.44 2.93
C GLU A 254 23.67 42.01 4.37
N ALA A 255 24.41 41.47 5.35
CA ALA A 255 25.17 40.23 5.52
C ALA A 255 24.99 39.76 7.00
N LYS A 256 25.90 39.20 7.83
CA LYS A 256 27.34 38.79 7.83
C LYS A 256 27.47 37.62 8.87
N PRO A 257 28.60 36.87 8.96
CA PRO A 257 28.61 35.55 9.61
C PRO A 257 29.03 35.54 11.09
N VAL A 258 28.78 34.40 11.76
CA VAL A 258 29.39 33.98 13.03
C VAL A 258 30.12 32.63 12.81
N ALA A 259 31.18 32.38 13.58
CA ALA A 259 32.25 31.43 13.22
C ALA A 259 32.00 29.95 13.59
N LYS A 260 32.83 29.07 13.00
CA LYS A 260 32.91 27.62 13.28
C LYS A 260 33.10 27.33 14.78
N LYS A 261 32.48 26.24 15.24
CA LYS A 261 33.14 25.27 16.13
C LYS A 261 33.17 23.90 15.43
N THR A 262 34.29 23.20 15.56
CA THR A 262 34.52 21.86 15.03
C THR A 262 34.64 20.89 16.20
N GLU A 263 33.95 19.75 16.17
CA GLU A 263 34.37 18.59 16.96
C GLU A 263 33.78 17.26 16.44
N ALA A 264 34.50 16.17 16.77
CA ALA A 264 34.10 14.76 16.74
C ALA A 264 33.27 14.23 15.55
N ALA A 265 33.93 13.49 14.65
CA ALA A 265 33.26 12.55 13.77
C ALA A 265 32.80 11.30 14.54
N ALA A 266 31.49 11.04 14.61
CA ALA A 266 30.93 9.79 15.12
C ALA A 266 30.79 8.75 14.00
N ALA A 267 31.11 7.49 14.29
CA ALA A 267 31.17 6.43 13.27
C ALA A 267 29.78 6.00 12.76
N ALA A 268 29.68 5.70 11.46
CA ALA A 268 28.45 5.19 10.86
C ALA A 268 28.10 3.79 11.39
N PRO A 269 26.82 3.51 11.74
CA PRO A 269 26.40 2.20 12.21
C PRO A 269 26.51 1.16 11.09
N LYS A 270 27.19 0.03 11.36
CA LYS A 270 27.35 -1.05 10.38
C LYS A 270 26.01 -1.73 10.11
N LYS A 271 25.82 -2.08 8.83
CA LYS A 271 24.73 -2.92 8.29
C LYS A 271 24.53 -4.16 9.18
N ALA A 272 23.31 -4.35 9.69
CA ALA A 272 22.99 -5.49 10.55
C ALA A 272 23.27 -6.83 9.83
N ALA A 273 23.98 -7.74 10.50
CA ALA A 273 24.16 -9.10 10.02
C ALA A 273 22.87 -9.90 10.20
N ALA A 274 22.67 -10.94 9.37
CA ALA A 274 21.68 -11.96 9.65
C ALA A 274 22.03 -12.66 10.99
N PRO A 275 21.03 -13.12 11.78
CA PRO A 275 21.31 -13.90 12.97
C PRO A 275 22.15 -15.13 12.61
N ALA A 276 23.22 -15.36 13.37
CA ALA A 276 24.08 -16.51 13.16
C ALA A 276 23.29 -17.81 13.40
N LYS A 277 23.43 -18.79 12.49
CA LYS A 277 22.89 -20.14 12.71
C LYS A 277 23.46 -20.69 14.04
N PRO A 278 22.66 -21.44 14.84
CA PRO A 278 23.16 -22.13 16.02
C PRO A 278 24.37 -23.04 15.73
N SER A 279 25.16 -23.39 16.76
CA SER A 279 26.25 -24.36 16.59
C SER A 279 25.72 -25.79 16.44
N LEU A 280 26.38 -26.57 15.56
CA LEU A 280 26.11 -28.00 15.34
C LEU A 280 26.45 -28.88 16.55
N ASP A 281 27.26 -28.38 17.50
CA ASP A 281 27.66 -29.05 18.74
C ASP A 281 26.80 -28.64 19.95
N HIS A 282 25.74 -27.85 19.72
CA HIS A 282 24.90 -27.34 20.79
C HIS A 282 24.06 -28.46 21.44
N LYS A 283 24.01 -28.48 22.78
CA LYS A 283 23.30 -29.49 23.60
C LYS A 283 21.83 -29.73 23.23
N ASP A 284 21.17 -28.71 22.67
CA ASP A 284 19.75 -28.74 22.29
C ASP A 284 19.54 -29.06 20.80
N ARG A 285 20.58 -29.50 20.08
CA ARG A 285 20.44 -30.08 18.74
C ARG A 285 19.72 -31.44 18.84
N PRO A 286 18.61 -31.67 18.11
CA PRO A 286 18.00 -33.00 18.06
C PRO A 286 18.94 -34.02 17.41
N LYS A 287 18.84 -35.27 17.85
CA LYS A 287 19.68 -36.36 17.35
C LYS A 287 19.47 -36.60 15.85
N GLY A 288 20.45 -36.16 15.07
CA GLY A 288 20.59 -36.57 13.68
C GLY A 288 20.98 -38.05 13.57
N ILE A 289 20.64 -38.66 12.45
CA ILE A 289 21.08 -40.00 12.03
C ILE A 289 21.80 -39.88 10.69
N GLU A 290 22.64 -40.85 10.36
CA GLU A 290 23.09 -41.04 8.98
C GLU A 290 21.88 -41.45 8.11
N LYS A 291 21.92 -41.13 6.81
CA LYS A 291 20.77 -41.28 5.92
C LYS A 291 20.26 -42.74 5.92
N PRO A 292 19.03 -43.01 6.39
CA PRO A 292 18.48 -44.36 6.42
C PRO A 292 18.12 -44.86 5.02
N THR A 293 17.96 -46.18 4.88
CA THR A 293 17.52 -46.84 3.64
C THR A 293 16.06 -46.54 3.30
N ALA A 294 15.23 -46.26 4.31
CA ALA A 294 13.89 -45.70 4.17
C ALA A 294 13.87 -44.28 4.76
N VAL A 295 13.57 -43.29 3.92
CA VAL A 295 13.45 -41.86 4.28
C VAL A 295 11.97 -41.49 4.15
N ASP A 296 11.44 -40.78 5.14
CA ASP A 296 10.06 -40.26 5.09
C ASP A 296 10.00 -38.98 4.24
N ASP A 297 8.90 -38.78 3.50
CA ASP A 297 8.61 -37.54 2.78
C ASP A 297 8.22 -36.43 3.77
N LEU A 298 9.20 -35.64 4.21
CA LEU A 298 8.98 -34.62 5.24
C LEU A 298 8.09 -33.47 4.73
N GLN A 299 7.88 -33.36 3.41
CA GLN A 299 7.00 -32.36 2.80
C GLN A 299 5.52 -32.62 3.11
N LEU A 300 5.14 -33.84 3.51
CA LEU A 300 3.79 -34.12 4.02
C LEU A 300 3.48 -33.44 5.37
N ILE A 301 4.48 -32.84 6.04
CA ILE A 301 4.28 -31.94 7.17
C ILE A 301 4.00 -30.53 6.63
N SER A 302 2.76 -30.08 6.77
CA SER A 302 2.31 -28.82 6.20
C SER A 302 3.19 -27.64 6.61
N GLY A 303 3.81 -27.01 5.62
CA GLY A 303 4.77 -25.92 5.78
C GLY A 303 6.25 -26.31 5.68
N VAL A 304 6.59 -27.60 5.58
CA VAL A 304 7.89 -28.10 5.12
C VAL A 304 7.87 -28.13 3.59
N GLY A 305 8.55 -27.19 2.94
CA GLY A 305 8.78 -27.26 1.49
C GLY A 305 10.14 -27.91 1.16
N PRO A 306 10.44 -28.22 -0.12
CA PRO A 306 11.67 -28.89 -0.54
C PRO A 306 12.97 -28.29 0.02
N LYS A 307 13.05 -26.96 0.13
CA LYS A 307 14.23 -26.26 0.70
C LYS A 307 14.37 -26.45 2.23
N ILE A 308 13.23 -26.59 2.93
CA ILE A 308 13.21 -26.87 4.36
C ILE A 308 13.59 -28.33 4.59
N GLU A 309 13.00 -29.26 3.83
CA GLU A 309 13.36 -30.68 3.85
C GLU A 309 14.86 -30.89 3.59
N ALA A 310 15.43 -30.26 2.56
CA ALA A 310 16.87 -30.30 2.31
C ALA A 310 17.70 -29.82 3.53
N THR A 311 17.23 -28.76 4.22
CA THR A 311 17.87 -28.25 5.45
C THR A 311 17.74 -29.25 6.61
N LEU A 312 16.64 -29.99 6.72
CA LEU A 312 16.45 -31.04 7.72
C LEU A 312 17.34 -32.26 7.43
N HIS A 313 17.48 -32.65 6.16
CA HIS A 313 18.39 -33.69 5.71
C HIS A 313 19.87 -33.33 5.97
N GLU A 314 20.29 -32.09 5.71
CA GLU A 314 21.63 -31.57 6.09
C GLU A 314 21.91 -31.67 7.60
N LEU A 315 20.85 -31.53 8.42
CA LEU A 315 20.95 -31.60 9.88
C LEU A 315 20.91 -33.04 10.43
N GLY A 316 20.57 -34.03 9.60
CA GLY A 316 20.45 -35.45 9.94
C GLY A 316 19.04 -35.93 10.29
N ILE A 317 18.00 -35.16 9.94
CA ILE A 317 16.59 -35.50 10.19
C ILE A 317 15.96 -36.03 8.90
N PHE A 318 15.62 -37.32 8.88
CA PHE A 318 15.13 -38.06 7.70
C PHE A 318 13.78 -38.77 7.95
N THR A 319 13.19 -38.63 9.13
CA THR A 319 11.99 -39.40 9.53
C THR A 319 10.97 -38.56 10.31
N TYR A 320 9.69 -38.88 10.14
CA TYR A 320 8.61 -38.37 10.97
C TYR A 320 8.84 -38.74 12.44
N ALA A 321 9.42 -39.91 12.71
CA ALA A 321 9.74 -40.36 14.07
C ALA A 321 10.70 -39.40 14.80
N GLN A 322 11.73 -38.88 14.11
CA GLN A 322 12.60 -37.85 14.67
C GLN A 322 11.82 -36.57 14.98
N VAL A 323 11.08 -36.02 14.02
CA VAL A 323 10.30 -34.78 14.21
C VAL A 323 9.24 -34.93 15.31
N ALA A 324 8.57 -36.08 15.38
CA ALA A 324 7.61 -36.45 16.43
C ALA A 324 8.23 -36.50 17.83
N SER A 325 9.55 -36.72 17.94
CA SER A 325 10.24 -36.83 19.23
C SER A 325 10.71 -35.48 19.82
N TRP A 326 10.75 -34.40 19.01
CA TRP A 326 11.35 -33.13 19.39
C TRP A 326 10.72 -32.46 20.61
N LYS A 327 11.57 -32.12 21.59
CA LYS A 327 11.28 -31.25 22.73
C LYS A 327 11.31 -29.78 22.31
N LYS A 328 10.73 -28.91 23.13
CA LYS A 328 10.68 -27.46 22.87
C LYS A 328 12.05 -26.82 22.58
N ALA A 329 13.11 -27.25 23.26
CA ALA A 329 14.47 -26.75 23.02
C ALA A 329 15.01 -27.17 21.62
N GLU A 330 14.78 -28.42 21.23
CA GLU A 330 15.16 -28.94 19.91
C GLU A 330 14.39 -28.24 18.78
N ARG A 331 13.10 -27.92 19.00
CA ARG A 331 12.32 -27.09 18.06
C ARG A 331 12.93 -25.69 17.89
N VAL A 332 13.24 -25.01 18.99
CA VAL A 332 13.85 -23.66 18.95
C VAL A 332 15.23 -23.68 18.27
N TRP A 333 16.01 -24.75 18.46
CA TRP A 333 17.30 -24.90 17.80
C TRP A 333 17.16 -25.12 16.28
N VAL A 334 16.27 -26.02 15.82
CA VAL A 334 16.03 -26.26 14.38
C VAL A 334 15.41 -25.03 13.71
N ASP A 335 14.50 -24.33 14.39
CA ASP A 335 13.87 -23.11 13.90
C ASP A 335 14.90 -21.99 13.62
N GLY A 336 16.04 -22.00 14.32
CA GLY A 336 17.21 -21.14 14.05
C GLY A 336 17.96 -21.43 12.74
N TYR A 337 17.69 -22.55 12.06
CA TYR A 337 18.19 -22.84 10.71
C TYR A 337 17.18 -22.47 9.61
N LEU A 338 15.91 -22.21 9.96
CA LEU A 338 14.87 -21.85 9.02
C LEU A 338 14.93 -20.37 8.64
N ALA A 339 14.61 -20.05 7.37
CA ALA A 339 14.54 -18.67 6.89
C ALA A 339 13.35 -17.86 7.45
N PHE A 340 12.39 -18.54 8.09
CA PHE A 340 11.20 -17.94 8.70
C PHE A 340 10.95 -18.58 10.08
N HIS A 341 11.45 -17.93 11.13
CA HIS A 341 11.34 -18.40 12.51
C HIS A 341 9.89 -18.48 13.01
N GLY A 342 9.68 -19.24 14.08
CA GLY A 342 8.39 -19.56 14.69
C GLY A 342 7.52 -20.51 13.85
N ARG A 343 8.04 -21.11 12.78
CA ARG A 343 7.25 -21.95 11.86
C ARG A 343 6.86 -23.28 12.49
N ILE A 344 7.82 -23.95 13.13
CA ILE A 344 7.67 -25.30 13.70
C ILE A 344 6.56 -25.35 14.77
N GLU A 345 6.41 -24.26 15.53
CA GLU A 345 5.36 -24.08 16.55
C GLU A 345 4.02 -23.68 15.91
N ARG A 346 4.00 -22.67 15.03
CA ARG A 346 2.77 -22.15 14.40
C ARG A 346 2.03 -23.20 13.58
N GLU A 347 2.76 -24.09 12.92
CA GLU A 347 2.22 -25.15 12.05
C GLU A 347 2.22 -26.52 12.74
N ASP A 348 2.46 -26.58 14.06
CA ASP A 348 2.22 -27.77 14.89
C ASP A 348 2.98 -29.03 14.39
N TRP A 349 4.18 -28.85 13.80
CA TRP A 349 4.90 -29.88 13.02
C TRP A 349 5.08 -31.21 13.77
N VAL A 350 5.35 -31.16 15.08
CA VAL A 350 5.52 -32.36 15.93
C VAL A 350 4.23 -33.16 16.05
N LYS A 351 3.06 -32.50 16.01
CA LYS A 351 1.74 -33.16 16.03
C LYS A 351 1.41 -33.76 14.67
N GLN A 352 1.75 -33.08 13.57
CA GLN A 352 1.64 -33.60 12.20
C GLN A 352 2.50 -34.87 12.03
N ALA A 353 3.78 -34.79 12.39
CA ALA A 353 4.72 -35.90 12.36
C ALA A 353 4.27 -37.09 13.22
N LYS A 354 3.64 -36.86 14.38
CA LYS A 354 3.07 -37.95 15.21
C LYS A 354 1.92 -38.71 14.54
N ALA A 355 1.13 -38.07 13.68
CA ALA A 355 0.10 -38.76 12.90
C ALA A 355 0.73 -39.56 11.74
N LEU A 356 1.63 -38.92 10.99
CA LEU A 356 2.34 -39.56 9.86
C LEU A 356 3.18 -40.76 10.31
N ALA A 357 3.93 -40.65 11.42
CA ALA A 357 4.70 -41.74 12.00
C ALA A 357 3.85 -42.90 12.57
N LYS A 358 2.56 -42.69 12.82
CA LYS A 358 1.65 -43.69 13.43
C LYS A 358 0.81 -44.45 12.39
N GLY A 359 0.47 -43.82 11.26
CA GLY A 359 -0.34 -44.44 10.22
C GLY A 359 -0.41 -43.64 8.92
N GLY A 360 0.69 -42.93 8.60
CA GLY A 360 0.85 -42.19 7.35
C GLY A 360 -0.28 -41.20 7.05
N VAL A 361 -0.62 -41.11 5.77
CA VAL A 361 -1.63 -40.20 5.23
C VAL A 361 -3.03 -40.47 5.81
N GLU A 362 -3.39 -41.73 6.08
CA GLU A 362 -4.71 -42.10 6.60
C GLU A 362 -4.90 -41.62 8.05
N GLU A 363 -3.92 -41.87 8.92
CA GLU A 363 -3.93 -41.37 10.30
C GLU A 363 -3.86 -39.83 10.34
N TYR A 364 -3.12 -39.20 9.42
CA TYR A 364 -3.13 -37.75 9.27
C TYR A 364 -4.53 -37.22 8.93
N ILE A 365 -5.20 -37.79 7.92
CA ILE A 365 -6.58 -37.41 7.56
C ILE A 365 -7.52 -37.62 8.75
N ARG A 366 -7.40 -38.73 9.47
CA ARG A 366 -8.22 -39.04 10.65
C ARG A 366 -7.98 -38.09 11.84
N VAL A 367 -6.79 -37.52 11.97
CA VAL A 367 -6.42 -36.59 13.06
C VAL A 367 -6.69 -35.11 12.72
N PHE A 368 -6.56 -34.72 11.45
CA PHE A 368 -6.63 -33.32 11.01
C PHE A 368 -7.84 -32.99 10.11
N GLY A 369 -8.63 -33.97 9.67
CA GLY A 369 -9.81 -33.77 8.82
C GLY A 369 -9.50 -33.34 7.37
N LYS A 370 -8.23 -33.35 6.98
CA LYS A 370 -7.73 -32.94 5.66
C LYS A 370 -6.55 -33.82 5.23
N LYS A 371 -6.26 -33.85 3.93
CA LYS A 371 -5.00 -34.44 3.42
C LYS A 371 -3.79 -33.62 3.90
N PRO A 372 -2.58 -34.22 4.00
CA PRO A 372 -1.33 -33.46 4.06
C PRO A 372 -1.16 -32.61 2.79
N VAL A 373 -0.39 -31.51 2.90
CA VAL A 373 -0.27 -30.42 1.91
C VAL A 373 1.13 -29.82 1.96
#